data_AF-A0A0K2V286-F1
#
_entry.id   AF-A0A0K2V286-F1
#
_cell.length_a   1.000
_cell.length_b   1.000
_cell.length_c   1.000
_cell.angle_alpha   90.00
_cell.angle_beta   90.00
_cell.angle_gamma   90.00
#
_symmetry.space_group_name_H-M   'P 1'
#
loop_
_entity.id
_entity.type
_entity.pdbx_description
1 polymer ?
#
loop_
_entity_poly.entity_id
_entity_poly.type
_entity_poly.pdbx_seq_one_letter_code
_entity_poly.pdbx_strand_id
1 'polypeptide(L)'
;MMAELHCCGVDNSEDFRSAVKFMQMVNANGNKQVIPESCCKLDPNVDVAFFKPADDQCTLDPTPLNSYMKQGCFNVINDWISSNLRIVIGVAIGILGVQLIGIIFAFCLCKAVGHFADYSEYPHK
;
A
#
# COMPACT_ATOMS: atom_id res chain seq x y z
N MET A 1 5.23 3.50 -3.01
CA MET A 1 4.52 2.52 -3.87
C MET A 1 5.06 2.52 -5.30
N MET A 2 5.09 3.65 -6.02
CA MET A 2 5.64 3.71 -7.40
C MET A 2 7.13 3.32 -7.49
N ALA A 3 7.99 3.92 -6.66
CA ALA A 3 9.42 3.60 -6.64
C ALA A 3 9.70 2.15 -6.24
N GLU A 4 8.96 1.62 -5.26
CA GLU A 4 9.07 0.24 -4.79
C GLU A 4 8.62 -0.81 -5.83
N LEU A 5 7.51 -0.52 -6.52
CA LEU A 5 6.93 -1.42 -7.52
C LEU A 5 7.48 -1.17 -8.93
N HIS A 6 8.43 -0.24 -9.07
CA HIS A 6 9.04 0.12 -10.35
C HIS A 6 8.01 0.46 -11.43
N CYS A 7 7.02 1.29 -11.09
CA CYS A 7 5.91 1.69 -11.95
C CYS A 7 5.58 3.18 -11.80
N CYS A 8 4.82 3.74 -12.75
CA CYS A 8 4.45 5.14 -12.81
C CYS A 8 3.03 5.32 -13.32
N GLY A 9 2.19 5.99 -12.53
CA GLY A 9 0.77 6.17 -12.86
C GLY A 9 -0.03 4.87 -12.74
N VAL A 10 -1.30 4.93 -13.12
CA VAL A 10 -2.19 3.77 -13.19
C VAL A 10 -1.82 2.95 -14.41
N ASP A 11 -1.86 3.57 -15.59
CA ASP A 11 -1.55 2.97 -16.88
C ASP A 11 -0.16 3.38 -17.37
N ASN A 12 0.24 4.64 -17.15
CA ASN A 12 1.58 5.19 -17.40
C ASN A 12 1.68 6.63 -16.85
N SER A 13 2.80 7.31 -17.10
CA SER A 13 3.03 8.70 -16.65
C SER A 13 2.02 9.73 -17.15
N GLU A 14 1.35 9.50 -18.28
CA GLU A 14 0.42 10.48 -18.85
C GLU A 14 -0.79 10.71 -17.93
N ASP A 15 -1.07 9.79 -17.01
CA ASP A 15 -2.12 9.92 -16.00
C ASP A 15 -1.94 11.19 -15.14
N PHE A 16 -0.71 11.66 -14.96
CA PHE A 16 -0.43 12.88 -14.21
C PHE A 16 -0.83 14.16 -14.95
N ARG A 17 -0.99 14.12 -16.28
CA ARG A 17 -1.41 15.29 -17.07
C ARG A 17 -2.88 15.66 -16.85
N SER A 18 -3.72 14.67 -16.55
CA SER A 18 -5.14 14.86 -16.27
C SER A 18 -5.48 14.82 -14.77
N ALA A 19 -4.49 14.51 -13.92
CA ALA A 19 -4.65 14.47 -12.46
C ALA A 19 -4.83 15.88 -11.86
N VAL A 20 -6.08 16.28 -11.65
CA VAL A 20 -6.47 17.62 -11.15
C VAL A 20 -5.70 18.03 -9.90
N LYS A 21 -5.63 17.16 -8.89
CA LYS A 21 -4.94 17.48 -7.63
C LYS A 21 -3.43 17.63 -7.82
N PHE A 22 -2.82 16.82 -8.66
CA PHE A 22 -1.40 16.91 -8.97
C PHE A 22 -1.10 18.25 -9.67
N MET A 23 -1.84 18.57 -10.73
CA MET A 23 -1.70 19.84 -11.46
C MET A 23 -1.95 21.05 -10.56
N GLN A 24 -2.92 21.00 -9.65
CA GLN A 24 -3.15 22.06 -8.65
C GLN A 24 -1.94 22.26 -7.74
N MET A 25 -1.34 21.19 -7.22
CA MET A 25 -0.14 21.27 -6.36
C MET A 25 1.07 21.81 -7.13
N VAL A 26 1.28 21.33 -8.36
CA VAL A 26 2.38 21.80 -9.23
C VAL A 26 2.24 23.30 -9.50
N ASN A 27 1.04 23.76 -9.85
CA ASN A 27 0.77 25.18 -10.10
C ASN A 27 0.91 26.03 -8.84
N ALA A 28 0.44 25.53 -7.68
CA ALA A 28 0.54 26.25 -6.41
C ALA A 28 1.98 26.43 -5.94
N ASN A 29 2.83 25.43 -6.16
CA ASN A 29 4.26 25.49 -5.81
C ASN A 29 5.09 26.29 -6.83
N GLY A 30 4.52 26.63 -8.00
CA GLY A 30 5.25 27.27 -9.09
C GLY A 30 6.24 26.32 -9.79
N ASN A 31 6.07 25.01 -9.61
CA ASN A 31 6.94 23.99 -10.19
C ASN A 31 6.45 23.64 -11.59
N LYS A 32 7.30 22.97 -12.39
CA LYS A 32 6.93 22.47 -13.75
C LYS A 32 6.93 20.96 -13.82
N GLN A 33 6.67 20.32 -12.68
CA GLN A 33 6.75 18.87 -12.54
C GLN A 33 5.69 18.19 -13.41
N VAL A 34 6.10 17.21 -14.20
CA VAL A 34 5.19 16.41 -15.05
C VAL A 34 4.86 15.05 -14.45
N ILE A 35 5.71 14.55 -13.55
CA ILE A 35 5.51 13.32 -12.77
C ILE A 35 6.03 13.52 -11.33
N PRO A 36 5.50 12.81 -10.32
CA PRO A 36 6.03 12.87 -8.95
C PRO A 36 7.41 12.21 -8.84
N GLU A 37 8.20 12.61 -7.83
CA GLU A 37 9.53 12.03 -7.52
C GLU A 37 9.50 10.51 -7.35
N SER A 38 8.41 9.97 -6.81
CA SER A 38 8.23 8.53 -6.63
C SER A 38 8.14 7.73 -7.93
N CYS A 39 7.98 8.37 -9.09
CA CYS A 39 8.04 7.72 -10.41
C CYS A 39 9.48 7.64 -10.97
N CYS A 40 10.42 8.37 -10.35
CA CYS A 40 11.83 8.36 -10.72
C CYS A 40 12.56 7.17 -10.12
N LYS A 41 13.67 6.80 -10.76
CA LYS A 41 14.66 5.91 -10.15
C LYS A 41 15.36 6.69 -9.04
N LEU A 42 15.41 6.11 -7.86
CA LEU A 42 15.95 6.77 -6.67
C LEU A 42 17.47 6.58 -6.57
N ASP A 43 18.14 7.51 -5.89
CA ASP A 43 19.57 7.42 -5.57
C ASP A 43 19.81 6.21 -4.65
N PRO A 44 20.63 5.22 -5.04
CA PRO A 44 20.84 4.01 -4.24
C PRO A 44 21.58 4.27 -2.92
N ASN A 45 22.17 5.45 -2.75
CA ASN A 45 22.89 5.84 -1.53
C ASN A 45 21.99 6.55 -0.51
N VAL A 46 20.73 6.79 -0.85
CA VAL A 46 19.77 7.49 0.00
C VAL A 46 18.61 6.56 0.32
N ASP A 47 18.11 6.65 1.55
CA ASP A 47 16.94 5.87 1.95
C ASP A 47 15.75 6.19 1.05
N VAL A 48 15.09 5.15 0.55
CA VAL A 48 13.91 5.23 -0.33
C VAL A 48 12.78 6.07 0.28
N ALA A 49 12.73 6.19 1.60
CA ALA A 49 11.78 7.03 2.33
C ALA A 49 11.89 8.52 1.97
N PHE A 50 13.05 8.99 1.51
CA PHE A 50 13.26 10.38 1.10
C PHE A 50 12.88 10.66 -0.36
N PHE A 51 12.54 9.63 -1.15
CA PHE A 51 12.17 9.77 -2.57
C PHE A 51 13.14 10.62 -3.40
N LYS A 52 14.43 10.63 -3.06
CA LYS A 52 15.42 11.41 -3.79
C LYS A 52 15.71 10.78 -5.17
N PRO A 53 15.40 11.45 -6.29
CA PRO A 53 15.76 10.94 -7.61
C PRO A 53 17.27 10.79 -7.77
N ALA A 54 17.72 9.79 -8.51
CA ALA A 54 19.11 9.67 -8.96
C ALA A 54 19.46 10.72 -10.03
N ASP A 55 18.45 11.20 -10.76
CA ASP A 55 18.52 12.27 -11.75
C ASP A 55 17.53 13.37 -11.36
N ASP A 56 18.06 14.54 -10.99
CA ASP A 56 17.28 15.70 -10.56
C ASP A 56 16.30 16.21 -11.63
N GLN A 57 16.56 15.91 -12.92
CA GLN A 57 15.68 16.32 -14.02
C GLN A 57 14.55 15.34 -14.30
N CYS A 58 14.55 14.15 -13.69
CA CYS A 58 13.55 13.13 -13.97
C CYS A 58 12.10 13.62 -13.82
N THR A 59 11.85 14.49 -12.86
CA THR A 59 10.50 15.00 -12.59
C THR A 59 9.99 16.02 -13.61
N LEU A 60 10.89 16.57 -14.43
CA LEU A 60 10.63 17.56 -15.48
C LEU A 60 10.72 16.93 -16.88
N ASP A 61 11.72 16.07 -17.08
CA ASP A 61 11.99 15.34 -18.33
C ASP A 61 12.18 13.84 -18.05
N PRO A 62 11.07 13.11 -17.82
CA PRO A 62 11.13 11.68 -17.58
C PRO A 62 11.51 10.93 -18.84
N THR A 63 12.47 10.02 -18.70
CA THR A 63 12.90 9.09 -19.74
C THR A 63 12.84 7.66 -19.21
N PRO A 64 12.79 6.64 -20.08
CA PRO A 64 12.86 5.23 -19.64
C PRO A 64 14.15 4.88 -18.89
N LEU A 65 15.18 5.73 -18.99
CA LEU A 65 16.47 5.53 -18.33
C LEU A 65 16.45 6.04 -16.89
N ASN A 66 15.80 7.18 -16.61
CA ASN A 66 15.77 7.80 -15.28
C ASN A 66 14.47 7.55 -14.50
N SER A 67 13.46 6.94 -15.12
CA SER A 67 12.12 6.77 -14.52
C SER A 67 11.45 5.46 -14.94
N TYR A 68 10.31 5.17 -14.30
CA TYR A 68 9.41 4.06 -14.64
C TYR A 68 8.22 4.50 -15.52
N MET A 69 8.36 5.61 -16.24
CA MET A 69 7.32 6.32 -17.00
C MET A 69 6.45 5.43 -17.91
N LYS A 70 7.01 4.34 -18.45
CA LYS A 70 6.32 3.44 -19.40
C LYS A 70 5.49 2.34 -18.74
N GLN A 71 5.67 2.09 -17.45
CA GLN A 71 5.09 0.94 -16.77
C GLN A 71 4.00 1.37 -15.79
N GLY A 72 2.73 1.15 -16.13
CA GLY A 72 1.60 1.43 -15.23
C GLY A 72 1.56 0.52 -14.02
N CYS A 73 1.22 1.06 -12.86
CA CYS A 73 1.14 0.29 -11.62
C CYS A 73 -0.04 -0.69 -11.59
N PHE A 74 -1.13 -0.42 -12.34
CA PHE A 74 -2.27 -1.33 -12.41
C PHE A 74 -1.86 -2.68 -12.98
N ASN A 75 -1.13 -2.68 -14.10
CA ASN A 75 -0.67 -3.92 -14.74
C ASN A 75 0.27 -4.69 -13.83
N VAL A 76 1.24 -4.02 -13.18
CA VAL A 76 2.18 -4.66 -12.24
C VAL A 76 1.45 -5.39 -11.11
N ILE A 77 0.47 -4.73 -10.48
CA ILE A 77 -0.29 -5.31 -9.38
C ILE A 77 -1.19 -6.43 -9.89
N ASN A 78 -1.88 -6.23 -11.01
CA ASN A 78 -2.76 -7.24 -11.60
C ASN A 78 -1.99 -8.51 -11.99
N ASP A 79 -0.80 -8.36 -12.58
CA ASP A 79 0.05 -9.48 -12.96
C ASP A 79 0.57 -10.23 -11.73
N TRP A 80 0.94 -9.48 -10.67
CA TRP A 80 1.32 -10.10 -9.40
C TRP A 80 0.16 -10.88 -8.76
N ILE A 81 -1.04 -10.31 -8.70
CA ILE A 81 -2.22 -10.96 -8.12
C ILE A 81 -2.60 -12.20 -8.93
N SER A 82 -2.70 -12.07 -10.26
CA SER A 82 -3.10 -13.19 -11.13
C SER A 82 -2.10 -14.35 -11.08
N SER A 83 -0.80 -14.04 -11.05
CA SER A 83 0.26 -15.06 -10.92
C SER A 83 0.30 -15.71 -9.54
N ASN A 84 -0.13 -15.00 -8.49
CA ASN A 84 -0.06 -15.46 -7.10
C ASN A 84 -1.45 -15.74 -6.49
N LEU A 85 -2.47 -15.91 -7.31
CA LEU A 85 -3.86 -15.99 -6.86
C LEU A 85 -4.08 -17.10 -5.82
N ARG A 86 -3.36 -18.22 -5.96
CA ARG A 86 -3.40 -19.34 -5.00
C ARG A 86 -2.94 -18.92 -3.60
N ILE A 87 -1.85 -18.15 -3.51
CA ILE A 87 -1.32 -17.65 -2.25
C ILE A 87 -2.29 -16.65 -1.63
N VAL A 88 -2.82 -15.73 -2.44
CA VAL A 88 -3.79 -14.73 -2.01
C VAL A 88 -5.04 -15.38 -1.41
N ILE A 89 -5.61 -16.38 -2.09
CA ILE A 89 -6.76 -17.15 -1.59
C ILE A 89 -6.40 -17.87 -0.28
N GLY A 90 -5.22 -18.48 -0.21
CA GLY A 90 -4.76 -19.16 1.01
C GLY A 90 -4.68 -18.21 2.22
N VAL A 91 -4.09 -17.02 2.03
CA VAL A 91 -4.02 -15.98 3.07
C VAL A 91 -5.42 -15.53 3.49
N ALA A 92 -6.34 -15.31 2.53
CA ALA A 92 -7.71 -14.91 2.84
C ALA A 92 -8.44 -15.95 3.71
N ILE A 93 -8.35 -17.24 3.36
CA ILE A 93 -8.94 -18.32 4.15
C ILE A 93 -8.28 -18.40 5.54
N GLY A 94 -6.96 -18.24 5.62
CA GLY A 94 -6.23 -18.23 6.88
C GLY A 94 -6.69 -17.13 7.83
N ILE A 95 -6.85 -15.90 7.32
CA ILE A 95 -7.36 -14.76 8.08
C ILE A 95 -8.78 -15.05 8.59
N LEU A 96 -9.67 -15.56 7.73
CA LEU A 96 -11.03 -15.94 8.14
C LEU A 96 -11.01 -17.02 9.23
N GLY A 97 -10.13 -18.02 9.13
CA GLY A 97 -9.97 -19.05 10.15
C GLY A 97 -9.52 -18.49 11.50
N VAL A 98 -8.48 -17.64 11.51
CA VAL A 98 -8.00 -16.98 12.74
C VAL A 98 -9.08 -16.11 13.36
N GLN A 99 -9.85 -15.39 12.54
CA GLN A 99 -10.95 -14.56 13.00
C GLN A 99 -12.03 -15.38 13.71
N LEU A 100 -12.43 -16.53 13.13
CA LEU A 100 -13.41 -17.43 13.74
C LEU A 100 -12.91 -18.01 15.06
N ILE A 101 -11.64 -18.44 15.11
CA ILE A 101 -11.01 -18.93 16.35
C ILE A 101 -11.02 -17.84 17.43
N GLY A 102 -10.68 -16.60 17.07
CA GLY A 102 -10.73 -15.46 17.98
C GLY A 102 -12.12 -15.20 18.56
N ILE A 103 -13.17 -15.30 17.72
CA ILE A 103 -14.57 -15.18 18.16
C ILE A 103 -14.94 -16.29 19.15
N ILE A 104 -14.57 -17.54 18.86
CA ILE A 104 -14.84 -18.68 19.77
C ILE A 104 -14.15 -18.46 21.12
N PHE A 105 -12.87 -18.08 21.11
CA PHE A 105 -12.14 -17.81 22.36
C PHE A 105 -12.75 -16.65 23.15
N ALA A 106 -13.20 -15.59 22.48
CA ALA A 106 -13.89 -14.49 23.15
C ALA A 106 -15.17 -14.97 23.85
N PHE A 107 -15.99 -15.79 23.20
CA PHE A 107 -17.19 -16.37 23.83
C PHE A 107 -16.85 -17.28 25.01
N CYS A 108 -15.85 -18.15 24.86
CA CYS A 108 -15.37 -19.01 25.95
C CYS A 108 -14.89 -18.18 27.15
N LEU A 109 -14.12 -17.12 26.90
CA LEU A 109 -13.61 -16.22 27.94
C LEU A 109 -14.75 -15.47 28.63
N CYS A 110 -15.71 -14.91 27.88
CA CYS A 110 -16.87 -14.22 28.45
C CYS A 110 -17.70 -15.14 29.34
N LYS A 111 -17.93 -16.41 28.93
CA LYS A 111 -18.62 -17.38 29.78
C LYS A 111 -17.82 -17.74 31.03
N ALA A 112 -16.51 -17.91 30.91
CA ALA A 112 -15.67 -18.21 32.06
C ALA A 112 -15.72 -17.08 33.08
N VAL A 113 -15.49 -15.83 32.66
CA VAL A 113 -15.54 -14.64 33.53
C VAL A 113 -16.93 -14.44 34.15
N GLY A 114 -18.00 -14.61 33.36
CA GLY A 114 -19.37 -14.52 33.88
C GLY A 114 -19.66 -15.56 34.97
N HIS A 115 -19.21 -16.81 34.77
CA HIS A 115 -19.39 -17.86 35.77
C HIS A 115 -18.60 -17.58 37.06
N PHE A 116 -17.40 -16.98 36.97
CA PHE A 116 -16.66 -16.54 38.15
C PHE A 116 -17.36 -15.41 38.90
N ALA A 117 -17.99 -14.46 38.20
CA ALA A 117 -18.77 -13.40 38.82
C ALA A 117 -19.98 -13.97 39.58
N ASP A 118 -20.76 -14.86 38.95
CA ASP A 118 -21.89 -15.55 39.59
C ASP A 118 -21.45 -16.41 40.80
N TYR A 119 -20.30 -17.09 40.71
CA TYR A 119 -19.77 -17.90 41.81
C TYR A 119 -19.33 -17.03 43.01
N SER A 120 -18.79 -15.84 42.75
CA SER A 120 -18.38 -14.90 43.80
C SER A 120 -19.56 -14.27 44.55
N GLU A 121 -20.73 -14.21 43.91
CA GLU A 121 -21.96 -13.63 44.46
C GLU A 121 -22.81 -14.65 45.25
N TYR A 122 -22.45 -15.95 45.20
CA TYR A 122 -23.11 -16.99 46.01
C TYR A 122 -22.67 -16.89 47.48
N PRO A 123 -23.61 -16.69 48.45
CA PRO A 123 -23.26 -16.68 49.86
C PRO A 123 -22.87 -18.09 50.30
N HIS A 124 -21.58 -18.30 50.57
CA HIS A 124 -21.09 -19.46 51.29
C HIS A 124 -21.72 -19.49 52.69
N LYS A 125 -22.72 -20.36 52.88
CA LYS A 125 -23.22 -20.77 54.20
C LYS A 125 -22.32 -21.85 54.79
#